data_AF-A0A397GN17-F1
#
_entry.id   AF-A0A397GN17-F1
#
_cell.length_a   1.000
_cell.length_b   1.000
_cell.length_c   1.000
_cell.angle_alpha   90.00
_cell.angle_beta   90.00
_cell.angle_gamma   90.00
#
_symmetry.space_group_name_H-M   'P 1'
#
loop_
_entity.id
_entity.type
_entity.pdbx_description
1 polymer ?
#
loop_
_entity_poly.entity_id
_entity_poly.type
_entity_poly.pdbx_seq_one_letter_code
_entity_poly.pdbx_strand_id
1 'polypeptide(L)'
;MPQEHEDQFEWFMSSKENINLSSYKIHTKTGLPLKYLTFLNRLRNGPFVYQEDLGGLCSTCSTYGYDVFEDLSNLIIQNITDPHTSECGDCNRIFDLFTELRSLFGNEHDTTLKELQEMLEYYLAHLTRKGYLNNQFNANLLQLDNNSVLIIVDFKMRILPRRIRETKQDFYAKRGWALHTVLIYSKNQENKELEIQAFDYWSNDNKQDAWFTASSFDATFNLLDPKPKWVIIMSDNGPHYRCSETMALISKWPEWYNIKCKKWCFLEAGEAKTSIDSHHAQISHAIKRYVRLGFDLNSGEDIEKVLNGLSGTSTAYLKPNRQVRNQSNVKTIPGISNWFEWSWPTEGLFAGYVCARDLPDFGEIKKFSPSKFIKTELLQPEPAVVSNTNNWDLRRWSIEKLNKELTSRNIFFDAKMGRNELMNLLKQEMYEDSRFIEDYNDDFLKMDIDNDQIFHLSCGWALKCNQKYGKKGSGKRLAKKVVATLTQFFMIGQRDPSNRYSAKDMLDGLKEMVENNELTAEAIPSLKTIENWITRFSSQSKKEHAEQFLEQDL
;
A
#
# COMPACT_ATOMS: atom_id res chain seq x y z
N MET A 1 14.59 -38.06 -4.76
CA MET A 1 13.18 -38.06 -5.21
C MET A 1 13.12 -38.82 -6.53
N PRO A 2 11.98 -39.39 -6.96
CA PRO A 2 11.87 -39.89 -8.34
C PRO A 2 12.10 -38.73 -9.32
N GLN A 3 12.75 -38.99 -10.47
CA GLN A 3 13.13 -37.99 -11.48
C GLN A 3 11.97 -37.06 -11.86
N GLU A 4 10.76 -37.62 -11.95
CA GLU A 4 9.53 -36.88 -12.26
C GLU A 4 9.20 -35.78 -11.23
N HIS A 5 9.52 -35.99 -9.94
CA HIS A 5 9.33 -34.96 -8.91
C HIS A 5 10.40 -33.86 -8.97
N GLU A 6 11.62 -34.19 -9.40
CA GLU A 6 12.66 -33.19 -9.68
C GLU A 6 12.33 -32.38 -10.92
N ASP A 7 11.80 -33.00 -11.96
CA ASP A 7 11.38 -32.33 -13.18
C ASP A 7 10.14 -31.43 -12.94
N GLN A 8 9.17 -31.89 -12.14
CA GLN A 8 8.03 -31.07 -11.70
C GLN A 8 8.47 -29.90 -10.80
N PHE A 9 9.46 -30.12 -9.94
CA PHE A 9 10.07 -29.08 -9.11
C PHE A 9 10.75 -28.01 -9.99
N GLU A 10 11.60 -28.43 -10.92
CA GLU A 10 12.32 -27.55 -11.84
C GLU A 10 11.36 -26.78 -12.77
N TRP A 11 10.31 -27.44 -13.25
CA TRP A 11 9.32 -26.82 -14.12
C TRP A 11 8.42 -25.82 -13.35
N PHE A 12 8.00 -26.13 -12.12
CA PHE A 12 7.24 -25.20 -11.27
C PHE A 12 8.05 -23.93 -10.94
N MET A 13 9.33 -24.10 -10.64
CA MET A 13 10.25 -23.03 -10.25
C MET A 13 10.85 -22.24 -11.42
N SER A 14 10.74 -22.75 -12.65
CA SER A 14 11.20 -22.04 -13.85
C SER A 14 10.13 -21.15 -14.48
N SER A 15 8.85 -21.28 -14.08
CA SER A 15 7.79 -20.38 -14.53
C SER A 15 7.87 -19.00 -13.87
N LYS A 16 8.08 -17.95 -14.69
CA LYS A 16 8.18 -16.55 -14.24
C LYS A 16 6.93 -16.07 -13.48
N GLU A 17 5.75 -16.59 -13.80
CA GLU A 17 4.49 -16.24 -13.14
C GLU A 17 4.45 -16.73 -11.68
N ASN A 18 4.96 -17.93 -11.42
CA ASN A 18 5.02 -18.52 -10.07
C ASN A 18 6.07 -17.84 -9.18
N ILE A 19 7.16 -17.38 -9.76
CA ILE A 19 8.28 -16.73 -9.06
C ILE A 19 7.88 -15.35 -8.55
N ASN A 20 7.18 -14.54 -9.36
CA ASN A 20 6.73 -13.20 -8.97
C ASN A 20 5.68 -13.21 -7.83
N LEU A 21 4.97 -14.33 -7.66
CA LEU A 21 3.89 -14.52 -6.68
C LEU A 21 4.34 -15.06 -5.30
N SER A 22 5.59 -15.50 -5.16
CA SER A 22 6.04 -16.30 -4.00
C SER A 22 6.91 -15.54 -2.98
N SER A 23 7.30 -14.29 -3.25
CA SER A 23 8.33 -13.56 -2.49
C SER A 23 7.87 -12.84 -1.22
N TYR A 24 6.57 -12.83 -0.91
CA TYR A 24 6.02 -11.94 0.13
C TYR A 24 6.23 -12.42 1.58
N LYS A 25 6.49 -13.71 1.82
CA LYS A 25 6.68 -14.26 3.19
C LYS A 25 7.89 -15.20 3.24
N ILE A 26 8.87 -14.80 4.03
CA ILE A 26 10.15 -15.48 4.22
C ILE A 26 10.21 -15.94 5.68
N HIS A 27 10.68 -17.15 5.95
CA HIS A 27 10.86 -17.66 7.31
C HIS A 27 11.99 -16.89 8.02
N THR A 28 11.73 -16.40 9.23
CA THR A 28 12.61 -15.43 9.91
C THR A 28 13.95 -16.00 10.38
N LYS A 29 14.07 -17.32 10.56
CA LYS A 29 15.34 -17.97 10.96
C LYS A 29 16.17 -18.47 9.77
N THR A 30 15.53 -19.02 8.75
CA THR A 30 16.22 -19.71 7.64
C THR A 30 16.35 -18.85 6.38
N GLY A 31 15.59 -17.76 6.26
CA GLY A 31 15.64 -16.89 5.09
C GLY A 31 15.01 -17.48 3.83
N LEU A 32 14.37 -18.66 3.90
CA LEU A 32 13.71 -19.32 2.77
C LEU A 32 12.24 -18.87 2.62
N PRO A 33 11.69 -18.79 1.39
CA PRO A 33 10.28 -18.50 1.16
C PRO A 33 9.37 -19.55 1.83
N LEU A 34 8.33 -19.13 2.53
CA LEU A 34 7.42 -20.06 3.21
C LEU A 34 6.75 -21.04 2.22
N LYS A 35 6.42 -20.59 1.01
CA LYS A 35 5.85 -21.44 -0.06
C LYS A 35 6.84 -22.51 -0.56
N TYR A 36 8.15 -22.26 -0.51
CA TYR A 36 9.20 -23.23 -0.86
C TYR A 36 9.20 -24.42 0.10
N LEU A 37 9.18 -24.13 1.40
CA LEU A 37 9.19 -25.14 2.46
C LEU A 37 7.91 -25.98 2.46
N THR A 38 6.74 -25.36 2.23
CA THR A 38 5.47 -26.07 2.13
C THR A 38 5.42 -26.99 0.89
N PHE A 39 6.07 -26.61 -0.21
CA PHE A 39 6.12 -27.40 -1.45
C PHE A 39 6.97 -28.67 -1.28
N LEU A 40 8.17 -28.54 -0.71
CA LEU A 40 9.07 -29.67 -0.43
C LEU A 40 8.45 -30.71 0.50
N ASN A 41 7.76 -30.27 1.55
CA ASN A 41 7.14 -31.17 2.51
C ASN A 41 5.93 -31.92 1.91
N ARG A 42 5.24 -31.33 0.94
CA ARG A 42 4.12 -31.98 0.22
C ARG A 42 4.59 -33.00 -0.81
N LEU A 43 5.68 -32.73 -1.52
CA LEU A 43 6.32 -33.68 -2.44
C LEU A 43 6.81 -34.96 -1.73
N ARG A 44 7.17 -34.86 -0.46
CA ARG A 44 7.64 -35.99 0.36
C ARG A 44 6.52 -36.98 0.75
N ASN A 45 5.25 -36.58 0.66
CA ASN A 45 4.09 -37.31 1.20
C ASN A 45 3.08 -37.85 0.17
N GLY A 46 3.29 -37.70 -1.15
CA GLY A 46 2.40 -38.31 -2.17
C GLY A 46 2.31 -37.55 -3.50
N PRO A 47 1.60 -38.11 -4.52
CA PRO A 47 1.66 -37.62 -5.90
C PRO A 47 0.87 -36.32 -6.07
N PHE A 48 1.47 -35.38 -6.77
CA PHE A 48 0.89 -34.09 -7.13
C PHE A 48 0.76 -34.02 -8.65
N VAL A 49 -0.42 -33.64 -9.15
CA VAL A 49 -0.64 -33.28 -10.55
C VAL A 49 -0.88 -31.77 -10.59
N TYR A 50 0.04 -31.05 -11.22
CA TYR A 50 -0.03 -29.59 -11.34
C TYR A 50 -1.02 -29.21 -12.46
N GLN A 51 -2.19 -28.66 -12.11
CA GLN A 51 -2.86 -27.62 -12.92
C GLN A 51 -4.08 -26.89 -12.33
N GLU A 52 -4.60 -27.20 -11.13
CA GLU A 52 -5.90 -26.62 -10.72
C GLU A 52 -5.91 -25.60 -9.57
N ASP A 53 -4.81 -25.34 -8.85
CA ASP A 53 -4.93 -24.71 -7.51
C ASP A 53 -3.99 -23.51 -7.23
N LEU A 54 -3.67 -22.70 -8.24
CA LEU A 54 -2.79 -21.52 -8.07
C LEU A 54 -3.35 -20.19 -8.60
N GLY A 55 -4.62 -19.90 -8.28
CA GLY A 55 -5.17 -18.55 -8.32
C GLY A 55 -4.74 -17.74 -7.08
N GLY A 56 -3.57 -17.10 -7.16
CA GLY A 56 -2.92 -16.44 -6.04
C GLY A 56 -2.61 -14.95 -6.23
N LEU A 57 -3.35 -14.23 -7.07
CA LEU A 57 -3.35 -12.76 -7.15
C LEU A 57 -4.71 -12.23 -6.66
N CYS A 58 -4.67 -11.17 -5.85
CA CYS A 58 -5.80 -10.41 -5.28
C CYS A 58 -7.18 -11.11 -5.36
N SER A 59 -7.62 -11.78 -4.29
CA SER A 59 -8.86 -12.56 -4.23
C SER A 59 -10.18 -11.77 -4.42
N THR A 60 -10.11 -10.50 -4.78
CA THR A 60 -11.28 -9.70 -5.19
C THR A 60 -11.21 -9.38 -6.68
N CYS A 61 -10.01 -9.23 -7.25
CA CYS A 61 -9.81 -9.04 -8.69
C CYS A 61 -9.78 -10.36 -9.45
N SER A 62 -9.27 -11.44 -8.84
CA SER A 62 -9.23 -12.78 -9.44
C SER A 62 -10.59 -13.47 -9.51
N THR A 63 -11.58 -13.03 -8.74
CA THR A 63 -12.94 -13.60 -8.76
C THR A 63 -13.81 -12.99 -9.87
N TYR A 64 -13.47 -11.79 -10.35
CA TYR A 64 -14.35 -11.03 -11.25
C TYR A 64 -13.67 -10.45 -12.50
N GLY A 65 -12.34 -10.60 -12.65
CA GLY A 65 -11.57 -10.03 -13.76
C GLY A 65 -11.39 -8.51 -13.62
N TYR A 66 -10.17 -8.01 -13.82
CA TYR A 66 -9.98 -6.57 -14.04
C TYR A 66 -10.72 -6.14 -15.32
N ASP A 67 -10.69 -7.02 -16.31
CA ASP A 67 -11.22 -6.80 -17.66
C ASP A 67 -12.73 -6.51 -17.66
N VAL A 68 -13.55 -7.24 -16.88
CA VAL A 68 -15.02 -7.05 -16.89
C VAL A 68 -15.43 -5.68 -16.38
N PHE A 69 -14.74 -5.14 -15.37
CA PHE A 69 -15.04 -3.82 -14.82
C PHE A 69 -14.33 -2.70 -15.58
N GLU A 70 -13.17 -2.95 -16.17
CA GLU A 70 -12.49 -2.01 -17.06
C GLU A 70 -13.28 -1.83 -18.36
N ASP A 71 -13.83 -2.90 -18.94
CA ASP A 71 -14.75 -2.86 -20.07
C ASP A 71 -16.04 -2.10 -19.71
N LEU A 72 -16.60 -2.32 -18.51
CA LEU A 72 -17.76 -1.56 -18.03
C LEU A 72 -17.43 -0.08 -17.86
N SER A 73 -16.26 0.24 -17.30
CA SER A 73 -15.78 1.63 -17.16
C SER A 73 -15.57 2.29 -18.52
N ASN A 74 -14.98 1.57 -19.48
CA ASN A 74 -14.78 2.06 -20.83
C ASN A 74 -16.11 2.28 -21.54
N LEU A 75 -17.08 1.38 -21.37
CA LEU A 75 -18.46 1.56 -21.84
C LEU A 75 -19.14 2.79 -21.22
N ILE A 76 -18.98 3.00 -19.91
CA ILE A 76 -19.53 4.17 -19.22
C ILE A 76 -18.87 5.45 -19.74
N ILE A 77 -17.53 5.50 -19.83
CA ILE A 77 -16.78 6.66 -20.32
C ILE A 77 -17.09 6.95 -21.80
N GLN A 78 -17.25 5.93 -22.64
CA GLN A 78 -17.61 6.09 -24.06
C GLN A 78 -19.03 6.62 -24.26
N ASN A 79 -19.94 6.36 -23.32
CA ASN A 79 -21.33 6.83 -23.38
C ASN A 79 -21.59 8.12 -22.58
N ILE A 80 -20.63 8.56 -21.76
CA ILE A 80 -20.68 9.83 -21.01
C ILE A 80 -19.64 10.77 -21.64
N THR A 81 -20.02 11.42 -22.74
CA THR A 81 -19.10 12.26 -23.53
C THR A 81 -19.01 13.71 -23.06
N ASP A 82 -19.97 14.18 -22.25
CA ASP A 82 -20.02 15.56 -21.79
C ASP A 82 -19.92 15.67 -20.26
N PRO A 83 -19.34 16.73 -19.71
CA PRO A 83 -19.48 17.05 -18.29
C PRO A 83 -20.93 17.42 -18.00
N HIS A 84 -21.59 16.65 -17.14
CA HIS A 84 -22.98 16.89 -16.74
C HIS A 84 -22.99 17.55 -15.36
N THR A 85 -23.66 18.71 -15.25
CA THR A 85 -23.84 19.43 -13.96
C THR A 85 -25.17 19.09 -13.28
N SER A 86 -25.99 18.23 -13.89
CA SER A 86 -27.30 17.77 -13.41
C SER A 86 -27.51 16.30 -13.78
N GLU A 87 -28.57 15.70 -13.24
CA GLU A 87 -28.97 14.32 -13.56
C GLU A 87 -29.09 14.10 -15.07
N CYS A 88 -28.53 12.98 -15.53
CA CYS A 88 -28.53 12.59 -16.94
C CYS A 88 -29.23 11.23 -17.05
N GLY A 89 -30.30 11.16 -17.85
CA GLY A 89 -31.04 9.92 -18.07
C GLY A 89 -30.12 8.80 -18.58
N ASP A 90 -29.12 9.12 -19.39
CA ASP A 90 -28.14 8.14 -19.89
C ASP A 90 -27.22 7.62 -18.77
N CYS A 91 -26.86 8.46 -17.79
CA CYS A 91 -26.08 8.06 -16.61
C CYS A 91 -26.90 7.16 -15.66
N ASN A 92 -28.22 7.33 -15.63
CA ASN A 92 -29.12 6.53 -14.79
C ASN A 92 -29.52 5.19 -15.41
N ARG A 93 -29.37 5.02 -16.75
CA ARG A 93 -29.74 3.79 -17.46
C ARG A 93 -29.21 2.52 -16.81
N ILE A 94 -28.02 2.56 -16.21
CA ILE A 94 -27.45 1.38 -15.54
C ILE A 94 -28.23 0.99 -14.29
N PHE A 95 -28.78 1.96 -13.54
CA PHE A 95 -29.64 1.72 -12.39
C PHE A 95 -31.06 1.33 -12.80
N ASP A 96 -31.57 1.94 -13.88
CA ASP A 96 -32.86 1.57 -14.47
C ASP A 96 -32.85 0.12 -14.97
N LEU A 97 -31.74 -0.32 -15.59
CA LEU A 97 -31.54 -1.71 -16.00
C LEU A 97 -31.70 -2.70 -14.84
N PHE A 98 -31.18 -2.39 -13.64
CA PHE A 98 -31.40 -3.26 -12.48
C PHE A 98 -32.87 -3.34 -12.07
N THR A 99 -33.63 -2.27 -12.25
CA THR A 99 -35.07 -2.24 -11.99
C THR A 99 -35.83 -3.08 -13.02
N GLU A 100 -35.47 -2.96 -14.29
CA GLU A 100 -36.04 -3.76 -15.38
C GLU A 100 -35.73 -5.26 -15.21
N LEU A 101 -34.47 -5.61 -14.91
CA LEU A 101 -34.05 -6.99 -14.67
C LEU A 101 -34.83 -7.62 -13.50
N ARG A 102 -35.05 -6.89 -12.40
CA ARG A 102 -35.88 -7.38 -11.28
C ARG A 102 -37.32 -7.68 -11.72
N SER A 103 -37.88 -6.83 -12.59
CA SER A 103 -39.24 -7.03 -13.11
C SER A 103 -39.35 -8.26 -14.02
N LEU A 104 -38.29 -8.57 -14.79
CA LEU A 104 -38.25 -9.68 -15.74
C LEU A 104 -37.95 -11.04 -15.08
N PHE A 105 -37.04 -11.07 -14.11
CA PHE A 105 -36.55 -12.31 -13.50
C PHE A 105 -37.32 -12.73 -12.23
N GLY A 106 -38.19 -11.87 -11.69
CA GLY A 106 -38.96 -12.15 -10.49
C GLY A 106 -38.10 -12.40 -9.24
N ASN A 107 -38.70 -12.96 -8.18
CA ASN A 107 -38.09 -13.07 -6.85
C ASN A 107 -36.93 -14.09 -6.76
N GLU A 108 -36.80 -15.02 -7.73
CA GLU A 108 -35.81 -16.10 -7.68
C GLU A 108 -34.37 -15.59 -7.78
N HIS A 109 -34.15 -14.51 -8.53
CA HIS A 109 -32.83 -13.92 -8.75
C HIS A 109 -32.60 -12.60 -8.01
N ASP A 110 -33.55 -12.15 -7.18
CA ASP A 110 -33.51 -10.84 -6.52
C ASP A 110 -32.28 -10.68 -5.61
N THR A 111 -31.85 -11.77 -4.96
CA THR A 111 -30.64 -11.77 -4.12
C THR A 111 -29.38 -11.55 -4.96
N THR A 112 -29.25 -12.25 -6.08
CA THR A 112 -28.10 -12.12 -7.00
C THR A 112 -28.05 -10.74 -7.64
N LEU A 113 -29.20 -10.23 -8.10
CA LEU A 113 -29.29 -8.88 -8.69
C LEU A 113 -28.93 -7.80 -7.66
N LYS A 114 -29.36 -7.97 -6.41
CA LYS A 114 -28.96 -7.07 -5.31
C LYS A 114 -27.47 -7.11 -5.03
N GLU A 115 -26.85 -8.30 -5.02
CA GLU A 115 -25.40 -8.43 -4.85
C GLU A 115 -24.62 -7.75 -5.99
N LEU A 116 -25.05 -7.93 -7.24
CA LEU A 116 -24.47 -7.28 -8.41
C LEU A 116 -24.58 -5.75 -8.32
N GLN A 117 -25.75 -5.25 -7.93
CA GLN A 117 -25.97 -3.82 -7.72
C GLN A 117 -25.05 -3.26 -6.61
N GLU A 118 -24.93 -3.95 -5.48
CA GLU A 118 -24.03 -3.54 -4.39
C GLU A 118 -22.54 -3.56 -4.81
N MET A 119 -22.15 -4.46 -5.72
CA MET A 119 -20.80 -4.49 -6.28
C MET A 119 -20.55 -3.32 -7.24
N LEU A 120 -21.53 -2.98 -8.08
CA LEU A 120 -21.46 -1.81 -8.94
C LEU A 120 -21.34 -0.53 -8.10
N GLU A 121 -22.22 -0.35 -7.11
CA GLU A 121 -22.16 0.78 -6.18
C GLU A 121 -20.79 0.87 -5.48
N TYR A 122 -20.23 -0.28 -5.07
CA TYR A 122 -18.89 -0.34 -4.48
C TYR A 122 -17.79 0.13 -5.45
N TYR A 123 -17.86 -0.29 -6.70
CA TYR A 123 -16.92 0.10 -7.74
C TYR A 123 -17.02 1.60 -8.05
N LEU A 124 -18.22 2.12 -8.28
CA LEU A 124 -18.48 3.55 -8.49
C LEU A 124 -18.00 4.38 -7.30
N ALA A 125 -18.20 3.90 -6.08
CA ALA A 125 -17.78 4.58 -4.86
C ALA A 125 -16.25 4.63 -4.77
N HIS A 126 -15.57 3.55 -5.17
CA HIS A 126 -14.12 3.53 -5.28
C HIS A 126 -13.61 4.52 -6.33
N LEU A 127 -14.17 4.53 -7.54
CA LEU A 127 -13.79 5.48 -8.59
C LEU A 127 -14.00 6.94 -8.17
N THR A 128 -15.12 7.23 -7.51
CA THR A 128 -15.44 8.59 -7.02
C THR A 128 -14.45 9.04 -5.96
N ARG A 129 -14.16 8.19 -4.96
CA ARG A 129 -13.13 8.49 -3.96
C ARG A 129 -11.76 8.65 -4.60
N LYS A 130 -11.42 7.79 -5.57
CA LYS A 130 -10.18 7.86 -6.35
C LYS A 130 -10.03 9.24 -7.02
N GLY A 131 -11.02 9.67 -7.80
CA GLY A 131 -11.00 10.99 -8.45
C GLY A 131 -10.85 12.14 -7.45
N TYR A 132 -11.64 12.11 -6.37
CA TYR A 132 -11.57 13.13 -5.32
C TYR A 132 -10.19 13.19 -4.64
N LEU A 133 -9.66 12.04 -4.23
CA LEU A 133 -8.38 11.94 -3.51
C LEU A 133 -7.19 12.33 -4.40
N ASN A 134 -7.27 12.08 -5.71
CA ASN A 134 -6.24 12.51 -6.65
C ASN A 134 -6.14 14.04 -6.71
N ASN A 135 -7.27 14.74 -6.72
CA ASN A 135 -7.31 16.20 -6.71
C ASN A 135 -6.74 16.81 -5.41
N GLN A 136 -6.69 16.04 -4.32
CA GLN A 136 -6.11 16.50 -3.04
C GLN A 136 -4.61 16.75 -3.13
N PHE A 137 -3.89 16.10 -4.05
CA PHE A 137 -2.47 16.36 -4.22
C PHE A 137 -2.20 17.82 -4.59
N ASN A 138 -2.85 18.29 -5.67
CA ASN A 138 -2.74 19.68 -6.12
C ASN A 138 -3.30 20.66 -5.08
N ALA A 139 -4.45 20.34 -4.47
CA ALA A 139 -5.03 21.17 -3.41
C ALA A 139 -4.10 21.33 -2.20
N ASN A 140 -3.37 20.28 -1.83
CA ASN A 140 -2.39 20.33 -0.73
C ASN A 140 -1.11 21.07 -1.12
N LEU A 141 -0.64 20.95 -2.37
CA LEU A 141 0.49 21.72 -2.89
C LEU A 141 0.22 23.23 -2.86
N LEU A 142 -0.99 23.65 -3.23
CA LEU A 142 -1.39 25.06 -3.23
C LEU A 142 -1.35 25.68 -1.82
N GLN A 143 -1.61 24.88 -0.78
CA GLN A 143 -1.58 25.32 0.62
C GLN A 143 -0.17 25.56 1.18
N LEU A 144 0.89 25.14 0.49
CA LEU A 144 2.25 25.27 1.02
C LEU A 144 2.68 26.73 1.13
N ASP A 145 3.35 27.04 2.24
CA ASP A 145 4.09 28.26 2.51
C ASP A 145 5.59 27.98 2.74
N ASN A 146 6.39 29.02 2.97
CA ASN A 146 7.85 28.95 3.15
C ASN A 146 8.32 28.16 4.39
N ASN A 147 7.42 27.84 5.32
CA ASN A 147 7.70 27.09 6.55
C ASN A 147 7.06 25.70 6.53
N SER A 148 6.60 25.24 5.37
CA SER A 148 5.80 24.02 5.26
C SER A 148 6.27 23.14 4.13
N VAL A 149 6.01 21.84 4.28
CA VAL A 149 6.28 20.87 3.22
C VAL A 149 5.12 19.89 3.07
N LEU A 150 4.92 19.43 1.84
CA LEU A 150 4.09 18.27 1.54
C LEU A 150 5.01 17.06 1.39
N ILE A 151 4.70 15.99 2.11
CA ILE A 151 5.48 14.76 2.12
C ILE A 151 4.65 13.65 1.50
N ILE A 152 5.17 12.99 0.46
CA ILE A 152 4.64 11.74 -0.05
C ILE A 152 5.55 10.61 0.43
N VAL A 153 4.97 9.57 1.02
CA VAL A 153 5.73 8.40 1.48
C VAL A 153 5.27 7.12 0.82
N ASP A 154 6.23 6.30 0.40
CA ASP A 154 5.94 4.96 -0.09
C ASP A 154 7.06 3.95 0.11
N PHE A 155 6.69 2.68 0.26
CA PHE A 155 7.59 1.55 0.17
C PHE A 155 7.67 1.05 -1.27
N LYS A 156 8.88 1.06 -1.81
CA LYS A 156 9.14 0.37 -3.07
C LYS A 156 9.03 -1.15 -2.88
N MET A 157 8.63 -1.84 -3.94
CA MET A 157 8.89 -3.29 -4.05
C MET A 157 10.36 -3.59 -3.71
N ARG A 158 10.58 -4.67 -2.96
CA ARG A 158 11.91 -5.05 -2.47
C ARG A 158 12.93 -5.07 -3.60
N ILE A 159 14.07 -4.44 -3.36
CA ILE A 159 15.21 -4.49 -4.27
C ILE A 159 15.85 -5.86 -4.08
N LEU A 160 15.84 -6.69 -5.12
CA LEU A 160 16.50 -7.99 -5.10
C LEU A 160 17.94 -7.86 -5.61
N PRO A 161 18.89 -8.63 -5.05
CA PRO A 161 20.21 -8.82 -5.66
C PRO A 161 20.10 -9.15 -7.15
N ARG A 162 20.96 -8.55 -7.97
CA ARG A 162 20.97 -8.74 -9.44
C ARG A 162 22.38 -8.78 -9.99
N ARG A 163 22.65 -9.74 -10.88
CA ARG A 163 23.89 -9.87 -11.65
C ARG A 163 23.60 -9.91 -13.14
N ILE A 164 24.61 -9.65 -13.97
CA ILE A 164 24.47 -9.80 -15.44
C ILE A 164 24.24 -11.26 -15.83
N ARG A 165 25.04 -12.14 -15.22
CA ARG A 165 25.00 -13.57 -15.45
C ARG A 165 24.55 -14.20 -14.15
N GLU A 166 23.28 -14.55 -14.10
CA GLU A 166 22.72 -15.34 -13.00
C GLU A 166 22.52 -16.76 -13.48
N THR A 167 23.07 -17.71 -12.73
CA THR A 167 22.69 -19.10 -12.93
C THR A 167 21.25 -19.27 -12.47
N LYS A 168 20.54 -20.27 -13.02
CA LYS A 168 19.17 -20.58 -12.58
C LYS A 168 19.08 -20.85 -11.07
N GLN A 169 20.15 -21.38 -10.47
CA GLN A 169 20.25 -21.65 -9.03
C GLN A 169 20.41 -20.35 -8.21
N ASP A 170 21.24 -19.40 -8.67
CA ASP A 170 21.46 -18.12 -7.98
C ASP A 170 20.24 -17.18 -8.00
N PHE A 171 19.30 -17.41 -8.92
CA PHE A 171 18.08 -16.62 -9.05
C PHE A 171 17.08 -16.87 -7.90
N TYR A 172 17.16 -18.01 -7.23
CA TYR A 172 16.14 -18.47 -6.28
C TYR A 172 16.28 -17.85 -4.88
N ALA A 173 15.14 -17.65 -4.19
CA ALA A 173 15.05 -17.27 -2.76
C ALA A 173 15.87 -16.05 -2.31
N LYS A 174 16.13 -15.10 -3.22
CA LYS A 174 16.93 -13.92 -2.88
C LYS A 174 16.31 -13.08 -1.78
N ARG A 175 17.09 -12.83 -0.73
CA ARG A 175 16.73 -11.86 0.29
C ARG A 175 16.90 -10.45 -0.27
N GLY A 176 15.77 -9.81 -0.57
CA GLY A 176 15.75 -8.41 -0.97
C GLY A 176 15.93 -7.44 0.20
N TRP A 177 16.28 -6.22 -0.14
CA TRP A 177 16.30 -5.06 0.74
C TRP A 177 14.96 -4.32 0.69
N ALA A 178 14.51 -3.84 1.85
CA ALA A 178 13.42 -2.88 1.90
C ALA A 178 13.94 -1.51 1.44
N LEU A 179 13.09 -0.76 0.74
CA LEU A 179 13.34 0.64 0.41
C LEU A 179 12.09 1.45 0.73
N HIS A 180 12.23 2.45 1.60
CA HIS A 180 11.20 3.43 1.91
C HIS A 180 11.64 4.79 1.42
N THR A 181 10.80 5.44 0.62
CA THR A 181 11.07 6.76 0.08
C THR A 181 10.21 7.78 0.80
N VAL A 182 10.85 8.87 1.24
CA VAL A 182 10.19 10.08 1.74
C VAL A 182 10.45 11.19 0.72
N LEU A 183 9.44 11.50 -0.09
CA LEU A 183 9.48 12.52 -1.14
C LEU A 183 8.90 13.83 -0.60
N ILE A 184 9.66 14.91 -0.66
CA ILE A 184 9.33 16.19 -0.03
C ILE A 184 9.17 17.26 -1.11
N TYR A 185 8.02 17.91 -1.07
CA TYR A 185 7.71 19.10 -1.84
C TYR A 185 7.80 20.32 -0.92
N SER A 186 8.63 21.28 -1.30
CA SER A 186 8.78 22.55 -0.61
C SER A 186 8.69 23.70 -1.59
N LYS A 187 8.30 24.90 -1.12
CA LYS A 187 8.40 26.12 -1.93
C LYS A 187 9.75 26.77 -1.69
N ASN A 188 10.49 27.04 -2.76
CA ASN A 188 11.72 27.80 -2.69
C ASN A 188 11.41 29.26 -2.30
N GLN A 189 12.14 29.76 -1.31
CA GLN A 189 11.93 31.09 -0.72
C GLN A 189 12.25 32.23 -1.70
N GLU A 190 13.13 32.01 -2.68
CA GLU A 190 13.61 33.07 -3.59
C GLU A 190 12.74 33.22 -4.84
N ASN A 191 12.44 32.10 -5.52
CA ASN A 191 11.74 32.11 -6.81
C ASN A 191 10.30 31.58 -6.75
N LYS A 192 9.83 31.15 -5.58
CA LYS A 192 8.50 30.53 -5.34
C LYS A 192 8.25 29.24 -6.13
N GLU A 193 9.25 28.67 -6.78
CA GLU A 193 9.13 27.39 -7.48
C GLU A 193 9.07 26.23 -6.48
N LEU A 194 8.44 25.14 -6.92
CA LEU A 194 8.41 23.89 -6.17
C LEU A 194 9.76 23.18 -6.28
N GLU A 195 10.35 22.85 -5.15
CA GLU A 195 11.52 21.97 -5.05
C GLU A 195 11.11 20.61 -4.51
N ILE A 196 11.62 19.56 -5.17
CA ILE A 196 11.36 18.17 -4.84
C ILE A 196 12.66 17.53 -4.38
N GLN A 197 12.62 16.89 -3.21
CA GLN A 197 13.74 16.14 -2.65
C GLN A 197 13.27 14.73 -2.26
N ALA A 198 14.03 13.71 -2.62
CA ALA A 198 13.75 12.32 -2.26
C ALA A 198 14.75 11.83 -1.21
N PHE A 199 14.25 11.25 -0.13
CA PHE A 199 15.06 10.54 0.86
C PHE A 199 14.76 9.05 0.77
N ASP A 200 15.73 8.30 0.26
CA ASP A 200 15.63 6.88 -0.01
C ASP A 200 16.34 6.07 1.08
N TYR A 201 15.55 5.45 1.95
CA TYR A 201 16.03 4.65 3.07
C TYR A 201 15.99 3.18 2.74
N TRP A 202 17.15 2.60 2.44
CA TRP A 202 17.27 1.15 2.24
C TRP A 202 17.60 0.44 3.54
N SER A 203 17.14 -0.81 3.69
CA SER A 203 17.40 -1.60 4.90
C SER A 203 17.45 -3.10 4.66
N ASN A 204 18.25 -3.77 5.49
CA ASN A 204 18.24 -5.23 5.67
C ASN A 204 17.04 -5.72 6.51
N ASP A 205 16.38 -4.79 7.19
CA ASP A 205 15.16 -5.02 7.94
C ASP A 205 13.95 -4.97 7.02
N ASN A 206 13.36 -6.14 6.81
CA ASN A 206 12.29 -6.34 5.85
C ASN A 206 10.88 -6.17 6.44
N LYS A 207 10.78 -5.71 7.69
CA LYS A 207 9.50 -5.45 8.37
C LYS A 207 9.01 -4.02 8.07
N GLN A 208 8.15 -3.91 7.06
CA GLN A 208 7.41 -2.69 6.74
C GLN A 208 6.28 -2.50 7.77
N ASP A 209 6.53 -1.68 8.79
CA ASP A 209 5.58 -1.37 9.87
C ASP A 209 5.70 0.09 10.32
N ALA A 210 4.80 0.51 11.20
CA ALA A 210 4.74 1.88 11.72
C ALA A 210 6.06 2.37 12.33
N TRP A 211 6.82 1.47 12.96
CA TRP A 211 8.11 1.86 13.56
C TRP A 211 9.17 2.13 12.50
N PHE A 212 9.19 1.34 11.42
CA PHE A 212 10.06 1.64 10.27
C PHE A 212 9.69 3.00 9.67
N THR A 213 8.40 3.23 9.43
CA THR A 213 7.90 4.51 8.91
C THR A 213 8.24 5.68 9.85
N ALA A 214 8.07 5.54 11.15
CA ALA A 214 8.43 6.59 12.10
C ALA A 214 9.95 6.84 12.15
N SER A 215 10.76 5.78 11.98
CA SER A 215 12.22 5.88 11.89
C SER A 215 12.67 6.63 10.63
N SER A 216 12.03 6.41 9.48
CA SER A 216 12.38 7.17 8.27
C SER A 216 12.00 8.64 8.40
N PHE A 217 10.86 8.96 9.02
CA PHE A 217 10.51 10.36 9.33
C PHE A 217 11.51 11.01 10.30
N ASP A 218 11.93 10.33 11.37
CA ASP A 218 12.97 10.85 12.28
C ASP A 218 14.26 11.19 11.51
N ALA A 219 14.75 10.24 10.71
CA ALA A 219 15.93 10.42 9.88
C ALA A 219 15.78 11.61 8.91
N THR A 220 14.61 11.76 8.29
CA THR A 220 14.32 12.88 7.37
C THR A 220 14.27 14.22 8.11
N PHE A 221 13.53 14.31 9.22
CA PHE A 221 13.37 15.54 9.98
C PHE A 221 14.67 16.05 10.59
N ASN A 222 15.62 15.16 10.87
CA ASN A 222 16.95 15.53 11.34
C ASN A 222 17.88 16.03 10.22
N LEU A 223 17.57 15.73 8.95
CA LEU A 223 18.32 16.20 7.78
C LEU A 223 17.80 17.51 7.20
N LEU A 224 16.48 17.77 7.35
CA LEU A 224 15.84 19.00 6.87
C LEU A 224 16.41 20.25 7.56
N ASP A 225 16.86 21.19 6.75
CA ASP A 225 17.36 22.50 7.19
C ASP A 225 16.96 23.58 6.17
N PRO A 226 16.16 24.60 6.54
CA PRO A 226 15.50 24.74 7.84
C PRO A 226 14.43 23.66 8.06
N LYS A 227 14.20 23.29 9.33
CA LYS A 227 13.09 22.39 9.69
C LYS A 227 11.73 23.07 9.40
N PRO A 228 10.76 22.37 8.80
CA PRO A 228 9.43 22.92 8.57
C PRO A 228 8.68 23.08 9.89
N LYS A 229 7.88 24.14 10.02
CA LYS A 229 6.98 24.33 11.17
C LYS A 229 5.82 23.35 11.13
N TRP A 230 5.33 23.03 9.93
CA TRP A 230 4.23 22.10 9.75
C TRP A 230 4.33 21.30 8.45
N VAL A 231 3.71 20.12 8.44
CA VAL A 231 3.73 19.20 7.31
C VAL A 231 2.33 18.73 6.95
N ILE A 232 2.10 18.48 5.65
CA ILE A 232 1.00 17.65 5.15
C ILE A 232 1.62 16.36 4.63
N ILE A 233 0.99 15.21 4.90
CA ILE A 233 1.49 13.90 4.48
C ILE A 233 0.48 13.23 3.57
N MET A 234 0.96 12.56 2.53
CA MET A 234 0.16 11.71 1.66
C MET A 234 0.81 10.34 1.52
N SER A 235 0.01 9.28 1.60
CA SER A 235 0.48 7.90 1.41
C SER A 235 -0.65 7.02 0.87
N ASP A 236 -0.34 5.79 0.48
CA ASP A 236 -1.39 4.81 0.27
C ASP A 236 -2.05 4.42 1.59
N ASN A 237 -3.09 3.62 1.44
CA ASN A 237 -3.84 3.04 2.54
C ASN A 237 -3.17 1.84 3.21
N GLY A 238 -1.85 1.69 3.07
CA GLY A 238 -1.04 0.60 3.58
C GLY A 238 -1.19 0.43 5.10
N PRO A 239 -1.24 -0.81 5.62
CA PRO A 239 -1.43 -1.06 7.05
C PRO A 239 -0.25 -0.57 7.92
N HIS A 240 0.91 -0.31 7.33
CA HIS A 240 2.07 0.26 8.00
C HIS A 240 1.96 1.79 8.19
N TYR A 241 1.15 2.49 7.37
CA TYR A 241 0.84 3.90 7.57
C TYR A 241 -0.44 4.07 8.39
N ARG A 242 -1.51 3.37 8.01
CA ARG A 242 -2.82 3.48 8.65
C ARG A 242 -2.96 2.48 9.79
N CYS A 243 -2.27 2.75 10.88
CA CYS A 243 -2.43 2.01 12.13
C CYS A 243 -2.39 2.93 13.35
N SER A 244 -2.89 2.44 14.49
CA SER A 244 -2.98 3.24 15.71
C SER A 244 -1.62 3.64 16.26
N GLU A 245 -0.59 2.82 16.05
CA GLU A 245 0.79 3.14 16.45
C GLU A 245 1.30 4.36 15.69
N THR A 246 1.08 4.42 14.36
CA THR A 246 1.42 5.61 13.56
C THR A 246 0.69 6.86 14.08
N MET A 247 -0.62 6.77 14.30
CA MET A 247 -1.41 7.90 14.81
C MET A 247 -0.93 8.40 16.17
N ALA A 248 -0.48 7.47 17.02
CA ALA A 248 0.06 7.77 18.34
C ALA A 248 1.43 8.45 18.24
N LEU A 249 2.33 7.93 17.41
CA LEU A 249 3.69 8.48 17.23
C LEU A 249 3.66 9.91 16.66
N ILE A 250 2.79 10.18 15.69
CA ILE A 250 2.67 11.53 15.09
C ILE A 250 2.19 12.56 16.12
N SER A 251 1.35 12.15 17.07
CA SER A 251 0.87 13.06 18.13
C SER A 251 2.01 13.61 18.99
N LYS A 252 3.19 12.97 18.97
CA LYS A 252 4.40 13.38 19.67
C LYS A 252 5.36 14.25 18.86
N TRP A 253 5.13 14.42 17.56
CA TRP A 253 6.02 15.21 16.70
C TRP A 253 6.17 16.69 17.10
N PRO A 254 5.14 17.38 17.61
CA PRO A 254 5.33 18.74 18.13
C PRO A 254 6.32 18.80 19.29
N GLU A 255 6.36 17.76 20.12
CA GLU A 255 7.26 17.63 21.27
C GLU A 255 8.68 17.22 20.83
N TRP A 256 8.78 16.19 19.99
CA TRP A 256 10.08 15.61 19.59
C TRP A 256 10.84 16.41 18.54
N TYR A 257 10.11 17.01 17.59
CA TYR A 257 10.73 17.63 16.41
C TYR A 257 10.43 19.12 16.28
N ASN A 258 9.52 19.66 17.10
CA ASN A 258 8.91 20.98 16.90
C ASN A 258 8.24 21.11 15.51
N ILE A 259 7.65 20.01 15.03
CA ILE A 259 6.95 19.93 13.74
C ILE A 259 5.49 19.56 13.98
N LYS A 260 4.57 20.37 13.47
CA LYS A 260 3.12 20.08 13.54
C LYS A 260 2.68 19.28 12.31
N CYS A 261 2.03 18.13 12.50
CA CYS A 261 1.36 17.45 11.39
C CYS A 261 -0.03 18.03 11.19
N LYS A 262 -0.23 18.81 10.11
CA LYS A 262 -1.50 19.47 9.81
C LYS A 262 -2.55 18.43 9.43
N LYS A 263 -2.23 17.59 8.45
CA LYS A 263 -3.03 16.42 8.08
C LYS A 263 -2.19 15.34 7.41
N TRP A 264 -2.64 14.09 7.53
CA TRP A 264 -2.19 12.95 6.75
C TRP A 264 -3.37 12.41 5.95
N CYS A 265 -3.30 12.52 4.63
CA CYS A 265 -4.31 12.03 3.69
C CYS A 265 -3.89 10.65 3.16
N PHE A 266 -4.81 9.70 3.22
CA PHE A 266 -4.65 8.37 2.64
C PHE A 266 -5.27 8.36 1.24
N LEU A 267 -4.61 7.70 0.31
CA LEU A 267 -5.09 7.49 -1.05
C LEU A 267 -5.76 6.11 -1.18
N GLU A 268 -6.65 5.96 -2.15
CA GLU A 268 -7.12 4.61 -2.52
C GLU A 268 -5.98 3.80 -3.14
N ALA A 269 -6.11 2.47 -3.15
CA ALA A 269 -5.11 1.60 -3.75
C ALA A 269 -5.00 1.87 -5.26
N GLY A 270 -3.77 2.04 -5.76
CA GLY A 270 -3.50 2.32 -7.18
C GLY A 270 -3.38 3.80 -7.56
N GLU A 271 -3.42 4.73 -6.59
CA GLU A 271 -3.64 6.16 -6.87
C GLU A 271 -2.59 7.16 -6.35
N ALA A 272 -2.60 8.36 -6.97
CA ALA A 272 -1.95 9.66 -6.68
C ALA A 272 -0.50 9.70 -6.17
N LYS A 273 0.18 8.56 -6.17
CA LYS A 273 1.61 8.43 -5.96
C LYS A 273 2.41 8.60 -7.24
N THR A 274 1.87 9.22 -8.28
CA THR A 274 2.51 9.28 -9.61
C THR A 274 3.95 9.77 -9.56
N SER A 275 4.26 10.74 -8.70
CA SER A 275 5.63 11.25 -8.57
C SER A 275 6.57 10.32 -7.80
N ILE A 276 6.12 9.70 -6.70
CA ILE A 276 6.93 8.73 -5.95
C ILE A 276 7.06 7.40 -6.71
N ASP A 277 6.02 7.00 -7.45
CA ASP A 277 6.02 5.84 -8.35
C ASP A 277 6.96 6.11 -9.54
N SER A 278 6.94 7.33 -10.09
CA SER A 278 7.90 7.77 -11.10
C SER A 278 9.33 7.73 -10.56
N HIS A 279 9.57 8.24 -9.35
CA HIS A 279 10.86 8.12 -8.67
C HIS A 279 11.27 6.64 -8.50
N HIS A 280 10.36 5.78 -8.06
CA HIS A 280 10.61 4.34 -7.97
C HIS A 280 10.88 3.69 -9.33
N ALA A 281 10.28 4.19 -10.41
CA ALA A 281 10.61 3.76 -11.76
C ALA A 281 12.05 4.18 -12.12
N GLN A 282 12.45 5.42 -11.84
CA GLN A 282 13.82 5.92 -12.04
C GLN A 282 14.85 5.07 -11.29
N ILE A 283 14.59 4.76 -10.01
CA ILE A 283 15.39 3.80 -9.22
C ILE A 283 15.50 2.45 -9.93
N SER A 284 14.40 1.93 -10.46
CA SER A 284 14.40 0.64 -11.18
C SER A 284 15.22 0.70 -12.46
N HIS A 285 15.17 1.82 -13.18
CA HIS A 285 15.95 2.07 -14.38
C HIS A 285 17.45 2.22 -14.07
N ALA A 286 17.80 2.95 -13.01
CA ALA A 286 19.17 3.07 -12.53
C ALA A 286 19.77 1.69 -12.19
N ILE A 287 19.05 0.86 -11.43
CA ILE A 287 19.47 -0.52 -11.13
C ILE A 287 19.63 -1.35 -12.41
N LYS A 288 18.65 -1.29 -13.32
CA LYS A 288 18.74 -2.01 -14.61
C LYS A 288 19.95 -1.56 -15.43
N ARG A 289 20.24 -0.25 -15.48
CA ARG A 289 21.40 0.32 -16.19
C ARG A 289 22.71 -0.12 -15.56
N TYR A 290 22.82 -0.04 -14.23
CA TYR A 290 24.01 -0.48 -13.49
C TYR A 290 24.34 -1.95 -13.79
N VAL A 291 23.33 -2.82 -13.75
CA VAL A 291 23.51 -4.23 -14.12
C VAL A 291 23.90 -4.36 -15.59
N ARG A 292 23.25 -3.68 -16.52
CA ARG A 292 23.62 -3.72 -17.96
C ARG A 292 25.06 -3.28 -18.25
N LEU A 293 25.63 -2.40 -17.43
CA LEU A 293 26.97 -1.84 -17.64
C LEU A 293 28.12 -2.74 -17.19
N GLY A 294 27.87 -3.86 -16.53
CA GLY A 294 28.96 -4.72 -16.03
C GLY A 294 28.86 -5.06 -14.55
N PHE A 295 28.04 -4.32 -13.80
CA PHE A 295 28.12 -4.32 -12.35
C PHE A 295 27.09 -5.22 -11.69
N ASP A 296 27.45 -5.82 -10.56
CA ASP A 296 26.55 -6.64 -9.77
C ASP A 296 25.98 -5.84 -8.58
N LEU A 297 24.71 -6.06 -8.28
CA LEU A 297 24.02 -5.56 -7.09
C LEU A 297 24.00 -6.68 -6.04
N ASN A 298 25.04 -6.76 -5.21
CA ASN A 298 25.22 -7.83 -4.21
C ASN A 298 25.09 -7.33 -2.77
N SER A 299 25.23 -6.03 -2.54
CA SER A 299 25.22 -5.39 -1.23
C SER A 299 24.35 -4.13 -1.23
N GLY A 300 24.04 -3.61 -0.05
CA GLY A 300 23.30 -2.36 0.05
C GLY A 300 24.15 -1.14 -0.28
N GLU A 301 25.47 -1.23 -0.10
CA GLU A 301 26.43 -0.24 -0.59
C GLU A 301 26.35 -0.10 -2.12
N ASP A 302 26.02 -1.18 -2.84
CA ASP A 302 25.77 -1.11 -4.28
C ASP A 302 24.46 -0.37 -4.61
N ILE A 303 23.44 -0.45 -3.74
CA ILE A 303 22.22 0.38 -3.87
C ILE A 303 22.62 1.86 -3.75
N GLU A 304 23.42 2.22 -2.76
CA GLU A 304 23.88 3.61 -2.60
C GLU A 304 24.65 4.10 -3.82
N LYS A 305 25.57 3.29 -4.37
CA LYS A 305 26.30 3.64 -5.59
C LYS A 305 25.38 3.81 -6.80
N VAL A 306 24.39 2.95 -6.97
CA VAL A 306 23.44 3.00 -8.09
C VAL A 306 22.57 4.25 -8.04
N LEU A 307 22.15 4.64 -6.84
CA LEU A 307 21.29 5.80 -6.64
C LEU A 307 22.09 7.11 -6.53
N ASN A 308 23.41 7.01 -6.32
CA ASN A 308 24.32 8.15 -6.37
C ASN A 308 24.31 8.77 -7.78
N GLY A 309 23.78 9.99 -7.89
CA GLY A 309 23.64 10.72 -9.15
C GLY A 309 22.21 10.92 -9.61
N LEU A 310 21.21 10.31 -8.95
CA LEU A 310 19.81 10.71 -9.12
C LEU A 310 19.61 12.12 -8.54
N SER A 311 19.05 13.02 -9.35
CA SER A 311 18.84 14.41 -8.95
C SER A 311 17.95 14.51 -7.72
N GLY A 312 18.28 15.43 -6.81
CA GLY A 312 17.48 15.70 -5.61
C GLY A 312 17.32 14.49 -4.67
N THR A 313 18.11 13.44 -4.84
CA THR A 313 17.96 12.18 -4.11
C THR A 313 19.08 12.02 -3.07
N SER A 314 18.70 11.70 -1.85
CA SER A 314 19.61 11.34 -0.76
C SER A 314 19.32 9.90 -0.34
N THR A 315 20.32 9.03 -0.50
CA THR A 315 20.17 7.60 -0.18
C THR A 315 20.98 7.25 1.05
N ALA A 316 20.36 6.57 2.01
CA ALA A 316 21.00 6.15 3.25
C ALA A 316 20.53 4.77 3.70
N TYR A 317 21.42 4.05 4.37
CA TYR A 317 21.05 2.88 5.16
C TYR A 317 20.27 3.32 6.41
N LEU A 318 19.11 2.70 6.63
CA LEU A 318 18.28 2.91 7.82
C LEU A 318 18.14 1.60 8.59
N LYS A 319 18.54 1.61 9.86
CA LYS A 319 18.29 0.51 10.80
C LYS A 319 17.40 0.99 11.95
N PRO A 320 16.10 0.64 11.94
CA PRO A 320 15.22 0.94 13.05
C PRO A 320 15.72 0.31 14.35
N ASN A 321 15.71 1.08 15.43
CA ASN A 321 16.08 0.64 16.78
C ASN A 321 14.95 -0.20 17.44
N ARG A 322 14.62 -1.35 16.83
CA ARG A 322 13.45 -2.15 17.25
C ARG A 322 13.47 -2.62 18.70
N GLN A 323 14.64 -2.71 19.32
CA GLN A 323 14.80 -3.14 20.70
C GLN A 323 14.07 -2.24 21.70
N VAL A 324 13.86 -0.95 21.37
CA VAL A 324 13.09 -0.03 22.24
C VAL A 324 11.59 0.01 21.91
N ARG A 325 11.17 -0.60 20.80
CA ARG A 325 9.77 -0.58 20.37
C ARG A 325 8.92 -1.47 21.28
N ASN A 326 7.92 -0.87 21.92
CA ASN A 326 6.91 -1.61 22.68
C ASN A 326 5.50 -1.43 22.10
N GLN A 327 5.11 -2.33 21.21
CA GLN A 327 3.78 -2.32 20.58
C GLN A 327 2.63 -2.45 21.59
N SER A 328 2.87 -3.01 22.78
CA SER A 328 1.83 -3.21 23.79
C SER A 328 1.27 -1.89 24.36
N ASN A 329 1.98 -0.78 24.10
CA ASN A 329 1.65 0.56 24.55
C ASN A 329 0.48 1.19 23.77
N VAL A 330 0.11 0.65 22.59
CA VAL A 330 -0.93 1.24 21.75
C VAL A 330 -2.08 0.24 21.49
N LYS A 331 -3.31 0.66 21.77
CA LYS A 331 -4.54 -0.09 21.46
C LYS A 331 -5.04 0.29 20.06
N THR A 332 -5.74 -0.66 19.43
CA THR A 332 -6.39 -0.41 18.14
C THR A 332 -7.52 0.60 18.27
N ILE A 333 -7.49 1.63 17.43
CA ILE A 333 -8.58 2.57 17.24
C ILE A 333 -9.67 1.86 16.43
N PRO A 334 -10.89 1.69 16.96
CA PRO A 334 -11.97 1.01 16.24
C PRO A 334 -12.28 1.72 14.93
N GLY A 335 -12.47 0.96 13.85
CA GLY A 335 -12.86 1.50 12.54
C GLY A 335 -11.74 2.20 11.75
N ILE A 336 -10.47 2.14 12.18
CA ILE A 336 -9.35 2.97 11.65
C ILE A 336 -9.27 3.00 10.11
N SER A 337 -9.72 1.93 9.46
CA SER A 337 -9.79 1.77 8.01
C SER A 337 -10.79 2.66 7.28
N ASN A 338 -11.74 3.28 7.99
CA ASN A 338 -12.84 4.04 7.39
C ASN A 338 -12.45 5.48 7.04
N TRP A 339 -11.41 6.01 7.66
CA TRP A 339 -11.02 7.42 7.55
C TRP A 339 -9.85 7.59 6.58
N PHE A 340 -9.96 8.59 5.72
CA PHE A 340 -8.93 8.94 4.73
C PHE A 340 -8.17 10.22 5.08
N GLU A 341 -8.61 10.99 6.08
CA GLU A 341 -7.84 12.11 6.61
C GLU A 341 -7.68 11.95 8.10
N TRP A 342 -6.46 12.19 8.58
CA TRP A 342 -6.14 12.32 10.00
C TRP A 342 -5.44 13.64 10.26
N SER A 343 -5.71 14.28 11.39
CA SER A 343 -5.10 15.57 11.78
C SER A 343 -4.79 15.62 13.28
N TRP A 344 -3.78 16.42 13.63
CA TRP A 344 -3.29 16.59 15.00
C TRP A 344 -3.31 18.07 15.39
N PRO A 345 -4.51 18.66 15.57
CA PRO A 345 -4.63 20.06 15.99
C PRO A 345 -3.90 20.31 17.31
N THR A 346 -3.07 21.35 17.31
CA THR A 346 -2.34 21.84 18.51
C THR A 346 -3.00 23.07 19.12
N GLU A 347 -3.93 23.69 18.39
CA GLU A 347 -4.63 24.92 18.76
C GLU A 347 -6.12 24.79 18.43
N GLY A 348 -6.95 25.63 19.04
CA GLY A 348 -8.40 25.66 18.84
C GLY A 348 -9.18 24.59 19.61
N LEU A 349 -10.47 24.45 19.29
CA LEU A 349 -11.43 23.60 20.00
C LEU A 349 -11.03 22.11 20.05
N PHE A 350 -10.24 21.65 19.08
CA PHE A 350 -9.82 20.26 18.97
C PHE A 350 -8.38 20.02 19.44
N ALA A 351 -7.71 21.03 20.00
CA ALA A 351 -6.33 20.91 20.47
C ALA A 351 -6.13 19.69 21.37
N GLY A 352 -5.10 18.89 21.07
CA GLY A 352 -4.75 17.69 21.85
C GLY A 352 -5.55 16.43 21.49
N TYR A 353 -6.54 16.51 20.61
CA TYR A 353 -7.18 15.33 20.03
C TYR A 353 -6.44 14.85 18.77
N VAL A 354 -6.55 13.55 18.51
CA VAL A 354 -6.31 12.99 17.17
C VAL A 354 -7.65 13.00 16.44
N CYS A 355 -7.72 13.71 15.33
CA CYS A 355 -8.94 13.90 14.55
C CYS A 355 -8.90 13.05 13.28
N ALA A 356 -10.06 12.57 12.83
CA ALA A 356 -10.20 11.84 11.58
C ALA A 356 -11.46 12.26 10.82
N ARG A 357 -11.43 12.16 9.49
CA ARG A 357 -12.57 12.38 8.60
C ARG A 357 -12.69 11.28 7.55
N ASP A 358 -13.90 11.10 7.03
CA ASP A 358 -14.17 10.11 5.99
C ASP A 358 -13.41 10.43 4.71
N LEU A 359 -13.29 11.71 4.33
CA LEU A 359 -12.48 12.20 3.20
C LEU A 359 -11.82 13.52 3.59
N PRO A 360 -10.70 13.91 2.93
CA PRO A 360 -10.08 15.21 3.19
C PRO A 360 -11.06 16.35 3.05
N ASP A 361 -11.10 17.23 4.05
CA ASP A 361 -12.01 18.40 4.10
C ASP A 361 -13.52 18.08 3.96
N PHE A 362 -13.94 16.80 4.10
CA PHE A 362 -15.33 16.35 3.93
C PHE A 362 -15.78 15.41 5.06
N GLY A 363 -17.03 15.56 5.49
CA GLY A 363 -17.64 14.76 6.56
C GLY A 363 -17.36 15.29 7.97
N GLU A 364 -18.02 14.70 8.96
CA GLU A 364 -17.88 15.09 10.37
C GLU A 364 -16.52 14.73 10.95
N ILE A 365 -15.99 15.60 11.82
CA ILE A 365 -14.73 15.34 12.51
C ILE A 365 -14.96 14.32 13.63
N LYS A 366 -14.36 13.12 13.48
CA LYS A 366 -14.27 12.16 14.57
C LYS A 366 -13.06 12.47 15.44
N LYS A 367 -13.26 12.50 16.76
CA LYS A 367 -12.22 12.86 17.74
C LYS A 367 -11.82 11.65 18.56
N PHE A 368 -10.52 11.44 18.70
CA PHE A 368 -9.92 10.40 19.51
C PHE A 368 -8.99 11.04 20.53
N SER A 369 -9.29 10.82 21.81
CA SER A 369 -8.38 11.25 22.89
C SER A 369 -7.16 10.32 22.90
N PRO A 370 -5.91 10.83 22.83
CA PRO A 370 -4.70 10.00 22.89
C PRO A 370 -4.70 9.02 24.07
N SER A 371 -5.14 9.47 25.25
CA SER A 371 -5.25 8.65 26.47
C SER A 371 -6.15 7.41 26.36
N LYS A 372 -7.06 7.34 25.37
CA LYS A 372 -7.93 6.18 25.17
C LYS A 372 -7.22 5.02 24.49
N PHE A 373 -6.18 5.29 23.70
CA PHE A 373 -5.48 4.27 22.93
C PHE A 373 -3.97 4.22 23.16
N ILE A 374 -3.38 5.21 23.83
CA ILE A 374 -1.99 5.19 24.32
C ILE A 374 -2.03 4.81 25.80
N LYS A 375 -1.41 3.69 26.18
CA LYS A 375 -1.40 3.16 27.55
C LYS A 375 -0.29 3.75 28.42
N THR A 376 0.86 3.97 27.82
CA THR A 376 2.12 4.35 28.48
C THR A 376 2.89 5.28 27.56
N GLU A 377 3.95 5.89 28.07
CA GLU A 377 4.80 6.81 27.32
C GLU A 377 5.39 6.13 26.07
N LEU A 378 5.37 6.86 24.96
CA LEU A 378 5.97 6.44 23.71
C LEU A 378 7.41 6.94 23.67
N LEU A 379 8.30 6.13 23.13
CA LEU A 379 9.69 6.50 22.94
C LEU A 379 9.87 7.08 21.54
N GLN A 380 10.72 8.10 21.44
CA GLN A 380 11.13 8.66 20.16
C GLN A 380 11.95 7.60 19.39
N PRO A 381 11.70 7.40 18.08
CA PRO A 381 12.58 6.59 17.24
C PRO A 381 13.99 7.19 17.20
N GLU A 382 15.02 6.35 17.30
CA GLU A 382 16.43 6.72 17.17
C GLU A 382 17.11 5.69 16.28
N PRO A 383 16.80 5.66 14.98
CA PRO A 383 17.38 4.71 14.07
C PRO A 383 18.86 4.99 13.85
N ALA A 384 19.64 3.95 13.59
CA ALA A 384 20.98 4.15 13.06
C ALA A 384 20.86 4.49 11.57
N VAL A 385 21.37 5.66 11.19
CA VAL A 385 21.42 6.15 9.81
C VAL A 385 22.88 6.21 9.38
N VAL A 386 23.20 5.58 8.26
CA VAL A 386 24.53 5.67 7.63
C VAL A 386 24.33 6.14 6.20
N SER A 387 24.92 7.27 5.84
CA SER A 387 24.89 7.81 4.48
C SER A 387 26.31 7.90 3.93
N ASN A 388 26.61 7.17 2.86
CA ASN A 388 27.84 7.40 2.07
C ASN A 388 27.60 8.36 0.90
N THR A 389 26.35 8.80 0.70
CA THR A 389 26.02 9.76 -0.34
C THR A 389 26.31 11.19 0.13
N ASN A 390 27.04 11.92 -0.70
CA ASN A 390 27.15 13.36 -0.58
C ASN A 390 25.76 13.94 -0.83
N ASN A 391 25.03 14.40 0.22
CA ASN A 391 23.71 15.04 0.08
C ASN A 391 23.68 15.91 -1.19
N TRP A 392 22.82 15.57 -2.15
CA TRP A 392 22.60 16.34 -3.39
C TRP A 392 21.77 17.60 -3.13
N ASP A 393 21.94 18.19 -1.95
CA ASP A 393 21.51 19.53 -1.67
C ASP A 393 22.53 20.46 -2.33
N LEU A 394 22.26 20.88 -3.56
CA LEU A 394 23.12 21.80 -4.31
C LEU A 394 23.37 23.10 -3.49
N ARG A 395 22.46 23.46 -2.55
CA ARG A 395 22.62 24.58 -1.61
C ARG A 395 23.62 24.32 -0.48
N ARG A 396 24.15 23.10 -0.33
CA ARG A 396 25.27 22.77 0.57
C ARG A 396 26.61 22.58 -0.15
N TRP A 397 26.62 22.58 -1.48
CA TRP A 397 27.84 22.36 -2.25
C TRP A 397 28.70 23.62 -2.35
N SER A 398 29.98 23.50 -2.00
CA SER A 398 30.94 24.57 -2.29
C SER A 398 31.06 24.79 -3.80
N ILE A 399 31.45 26.00 -4.21
CA ILE A 399 31.73 26.31 -5.62
C ILE A 399 32.74 25.33 -6.21
N GLU A 400 33.74 24.93 -5.43
CA GLU A 400 34.74 23.93 -5.85
C GLU A 400 34.11 22.56 -6.16
N LYS A 401 33.09 22.16 -5.39
CA LYS A 401 32.36 20.90 -5.59
C LYS A 401 31.42 20.99 -6.80
N LEU A 402 30.74 22.11 -7.00
CA LEU A 402 29.92 22.39 -8.19
C LEU A 402 30.77 22.36 -9.45
N ASN A 403 31.94 22.99 -9.42
CA ASN A 403 32.89 22.99 -10.54
C ASN A 403 33.40 21.59 -10.87
N LYS A 404 33.80 20.80 -9.85
CA LYS A 404 34.22 19.41 -10.03
C LYS A 404 33.13 18.54 -10.69
N GLU A 405 31.86 18.74 -10.32
CA GLU A 405 30.74 18.00 -10.90
C GLU A 405 30.38 18.47 -12.32
N LEU A 406 30.40 19.77 -12.59
CA LEU A 406 30.23 20.29 -13.95
C LEU A 406 31.33 19.78 -14.88
N THR A 407 32.58 19.75 -14.40
CA THR A 407 33.72 19.20 -15.15
C THR A 407 33.61 17.69 -15.35
N SER A 408 33.16 16.92 -14.33
CA SER A 408 32.99 15.47 -14.47
C SER A 408 31.90 15.09 -15.48
N ARG A 409 30.90 15.97 -15.66
CA ARG A 409 29.82 15.86 -16.65
C ARG A 409 30.13 16.51 -18.00
N ASN A 410 31.33 17.05 -18.18
CA ASN A 410 31.78 17.71 -19.40
C ASN A 410 30.92 18.94 -19.80
N ILE A 411 30.35 19.63 -18.80
CA ILE A 411 29.56 20.86 -18.97
C ILE A 411 30.50 22.07 -18.88
N PHE A 412 30.44 22.95 -19.87
CA PHE A 412 31.27 24.14 -19.92
C PHE A 412 30.68 25.25 -19.03
N PHE A 413 31.50 25.86 -18.18
CA PHE A 413 31.13 26.98 -17.32
C PHE A 413 32.27 28.01 -17.22
N ASP A 414 31.94 29.28 -16.98
CA ASP A 414 32.94 30.32 -16.75
C ASP A 414 33.36 30.31 -15.27
N ALA A 415 34.67 30.38 -14.99
CA ALA A 415 35.22 30.45 -13.64
C ALA A 415 34.74 31.70 -12.84
N LYS A 416 34.19 32.71 -13.53
CA LYS A 416 33.58 33.90 -12.92
C LYS A 416 32.10 33.72 -12.52
N MET A 417 31.45 32.62 -12.94
CA MET A 417 30.04 32.39 -12.64
C MET A 417 29.79 32.28 -11.14
N GLY A 418 28.71 32.91 -10.70
CA GLY A 418 28.24 32.84 -9.33
C GLY A 418 27.70 31.46 -9.01
N ARG A 419 27.66 31.13 -7.71
CA ARG A 419 27.16 29.82 -7.23
C ARG A 419 25.79 29.44 -7.82
N ASN A 420 24.85 30.39 -7.86
CA ASN A 420 23.49 30.15 -8.36
C ASN A 420 23.46 29.85 -9.87
N GLU A 421 24.36 30.46 -10.65
CA GLU A 421 24.48 30.22 -12.09
C GLU A 421 25.03 28.81 -12.37
N LEU A 422 26.06 28.39 -11.61
CA LEU A 422 26.62 27.04 -11.66
C LEU A 422 25.57 25.98 -11.28
N MET A 423 24.74 26.25 -10.26
CA MET A 423 23.62 25.38 -9.92
C MET A 423 22.57 25.29 -11.03
N ASN A 424 22.25 26.41 -11.69
CA ASN A 424 21.27 26.42 -12.76
C ASN A 424 21.75 25.67 -14.01
N LEU A 425 23.05 25.75 -14.35
CA LEU A 425 23.65 24.93 -15.41
C LEU A 425 23.55 23.44 -15.12
N LEU A 426 23.87 23.03 -13.89
CA LEU A 426 23.68 21.66 -13.42
C LEU A 426 22.21 21.23 -13.49
N LYS A 427 21.27 22.09 -13.07
CA LYS A 427 19.83 21.80 -13.14
C LYS A 427 19.34 21.65 -14.59
N GLN A 428 19.82 22.48 -15.52
CA GLN A 428 19.40 22.45 -16.93
C GLN A 428 19.80 21.14 -17.62
N GLU A 429 20.99 20.61 -17.37
CA GLU A 429 21.41 19.29 -17.90
C GLU A 429 20.55 18.15 -17.37
N MET A 430 20.02 18.30 -16.15
CA MET A 430 19.20 17.28 -15.48
C MET A 430 17.71 17.35 -15.84
N TYR A 431 17.23 18.45 -16.42
CA TYR A 431 15.80 18.70 -16.66
C TYR A 431 15.29 18.33 -18.07
N GLU A 432 16.15 17.89 -19.00
CA GLU A 432 15.70 17.51 -20.36
C GLU A 432 14.80 16.26 -20.41
N ASP A 433 14.74 15.45 -19.34
CA ASP A 433 13.94 14.21 -19.27
C ASP A 433 12.60 14.32 -18.53
N SER A 434 12.10 15.52 -18.22
CA SER A 434 10.86 15.66 -17.44
C SER A 434 9.98 16.84 -17.88
N ARG A 435 9.36 16.71 -19.07
CA ARG A 435 8.22 17.54 -19.48
C ARG A 435 6.94 16.70 -19.51
N PHE A 436 6.18 16.70 -18.42
CA PHE A 436 4.74 16.43 -18.44
C PHE A 436 4.08 17.14 -17.26
N ILE A 437 3.56 18.33 -17.52
CA ILE A 437 2.42 18.89 -16.79
C ILE A 437 1.44 19.23 -17.89
N GLU A 438 0.38 18.43 -18.01
CA GLU A 438 -0.80 18.81 -18.79
C GLU A 438 -1.63 19.73 -17.90
N ASP A 439 -1.74 20.98 -18.32
CA ASP A 439 -2.70 21.94 -17.77
C ASP A 439 -4.12 21.42 -18.04
N TYR A 440 -4.83 21.05 -16.98
CA TYR A 440 -6.28 20.90 -17.03
C TYR A 440 -6.91 22.19 -16.48
N ASN A 441 -7.70 22.85 -17.34
CA ASN A 441 -8.53 23.99 -16.97
C ASN A 441 -9.64 23.53 -16.02
N ASP A 442 -9.68 24.14 -14.84
CA ASP A 442 -10.66 23.87 -13.77
C ASP A 442 -11.63 25.06 -13.67
N ASP A 443 -12.71 25.03 -14.44
CA ASP A 443 -13.84 25.95 -14.30
C ASP A 443 -15.00 25.21 -13.61
N PHE A 444 -14.92 25.06 -12.27
CA PHE A 444 -16.06 24.65 -11.45
C PHE A 444 -16.82 25.89 -10.96
N LEU A 445 -17.90 26.24 -11.66
CA LEU A 445 -18.88 27.19 -11.16
C LEU A 445 -19.73 26.52 -10.06
N LYS A 446 -19.72 27.11 -8.86
CA LYS A 446 -20.66 26.78 -7.78
C LYS A 446 -22.05 27.28 -8.16
N MET A 447 -23.03 26.39 -8.26
CA MET A 447 -24.46 26.74 -8.23
C MET A 447 -25.25 25.75 -7.38
N ASP A 448 -26.37 26.26 -6.87
CA ASP A 448 -27.21 25.64 -5.85
C ASP A 448 -27.79 24.28 -6.27
N ILE A 449 -27.69 23.31 -5.36
CA ILE A 449 -28.25 21.97 -5.51
C ILE A 449 -29.76 22.06 -5.27
N ASP A 450 -30.54 21.67 -6.28
CA ASP A 450 -31.98 21.51 -6.17
C ASP A 450 -32.29 20.30 -5.26
N ASN A 451 -32.88 20.56 -4.08
CA ASN A 451 -33.11 19.55 -3.04
C ASN A 451 -34.21 18.54 -3.39
N ASP A 452 -34.95 18.74 -4.47
CA ASP A 452 -36.07 17.88 -4.89
C ASP A 452 -35.69 16.79 -5.91
N GLN A 453 -34.40 16.67 -6.28
CA GLN A 453 -33.91 15.64 -7.21
C GLN A 453 -33.63 14.30 -6.49
N ILE A 454 -34.29 13.22 -6.92
CA ILE A 454 -34.14 11.86 -6.35
C ILE A 454 -32.94 11.16 -7.01
N PHE A 455 -31.76 11.30 -6.42
CA PHE A 455 -30.57 10.56 -6.88
C PHE A 455 -30.66 9.08 -6.49
N HIS A 456 -30.41 8.14 -7.43
CA HIS A 456 -30.44 6.69 -7.16
C HIS A 456 -29.47 6.27 -6.04
N LEU A 457 -28.38 7.02 -5.86
CA LEU A 457 -27.42 6.78 -4.80
C LEU A 457 -27.74 7.68 -3.59
N SER A 458 -27.89 7.09 -2.41
CA SER A 458 -28.15 7.84 -1.19
C SER A 458 -27.02 8.82 -0.86
N CYS A 459 -27.31 9.94 -0.19
CA CYS A 459 -26.29 10.84 0.34
C CYS A 459 -25.20 10.07 1.12
N GLY A 460 -23.93 10.35 0.80
CA GLY A 460 -22.78 9.66 1.41
C GLY A 460 -22.53 8.23 0.90
N TRP A 461 -23.12 7.83 -0.23
CA TRP A 461 -22.90 6.50 -0.85
C TRP A 461 -21.43 6.18 -1.09
N ALA A 462 -20.63 7.19 -1.45
CA ALA A 462 -19.21 7.04 -1.71
C ALA A 462 -18.36 6.97 -0.43
N LEU A 463 -18.93 7.11 0.78
CA LEU A 463 -18.15 7.04 2.02
C LEU A 463 -17.84 5.59 2.40
N LYS A 464 -16.60 5.36 2.86
CA LYS A 464 -16.14 4.01 3.21
C LYS A 464 -16.83 3.43 4.44
N CYS A 465 -17.30 4.28 5.35
CA CYS A 465 -18.14 3.87 6.47
C CYS A 465 -19.51 3.30 6.01
N ASN A 466 -20.06 3.81 4.91
CA ASN A 466 -21.35 3.39 4.33
C ASN A 466 -21.24 2.20 3.37
N GLN A 467 -20.02 1.85 2.96
CA GLN A 467 -19.73 0.73 2.09
C GLN A 467 -20.34 -0.59 2.63
N LYS A 468 -21.12 -1.30 1.80
CA LYS A 468 -21.72 -2.60 2.18
C LYS A 468 -20.82 -3.78 1.80
N TYR A 469 -20.36 -3.78 0.56
CA TYR A 469 -19.51 -4.82 -0.01
C TYR A 469 -18.03 -4.66 0.39
N GLY A 470 -17.22 -5.73 0.49
CA GLY A 470 -15.76 -5.61 0.69
C GLY A 470 -15.27 -5.16 2.08
N LYS A 471 -16.15 -4.97 3.08
CA LYS A 471 -15.75 -4.67 4.47
C LYS A 471 -14.96 -5.83 5.10
N LYS A 472 -13.67 -5.62 5.38
CA LYS A 472 -12.84 -6.56 6.14
C LYS A 472 -13.08 -6.39 7.64
N GLY A 473 -13.52 -7.46 8.32
CA GLY A 473 -13.57 -7.51 9.80
C GLY A 473 -14.89 -7.09 10.44
N SER A 474 -15.93 -6.79 9.67
CA SER A 474 -17.29 -6.50 10.18
C SER A 474 -18.13 -7.74 10.48
N GLY A 475 -17.66 -8.94 10.11
CA GLY A 475 -18.36 -10.19 10.40
C GLY A 475 -18.34 -10.54 11.88
N LYS A 476 -19.48 -10.99 12.42
CA LYS A 476 -19.57 -11.61 13.76
C LYS A 476 -18.49 -12.70 13.83
N ARG A 477 -17.65 -12.66 14.87
CA ARG A 477 -16.61 -13.69 15.07
C ARG A 477 -17.31 -15.05 15.15
N LEU A 478 -16.83 -16.02 14.38
CA LEU A 478 -17.33 -17.40 14.44
C LEU A 478 -17.23 -17.91 15.88
N ALA A 479 -18.28 -18.57 16.34
CA ALA A 479 -18.27 -19.20 17.66
C ALA A 479 -17.14 -20.25 17.73
N LYS A 480 -16.49 -20.38 18.89
CA LYS A 480 -15.35 -21.30 19.07
C LYS A 480 -15.67 -22.73 18.64
N LYS A 481 -16.89 -23.21 18.94
CA LYS A 481 -17.36 -24.56 18.59
C LYS A 481 -17.46 -24.73 17.06
N VAL A 482 -18.00 -23.74 16.35
CA VAL A 482 -18.08 -23.73 14.87
C VAL A 482 -16.67 -23.74 14.25
N VAL A 483 -15.74 -22.94 14.78
CA VAL A 483 -14.34 -22.94 14.29
C VAL A 483 -13.68 -24.31 14.50
N ALA A 484 -13.91 -24.96 15.64
CA ALA A 484 -13.37 -26.29 15.93
C ALA A 484 -13.92 -27.35 14.95
N THR A 485 -15.23 -27.35 14.69
CA THR A 485 -15.85 -28.26 13.72
C THR A 485 -15.33 -28.04 12.30
N LEU A 486 -15.29 -26.77 11.84
CA LEU A 486 -14.73 -26.45 10.52
C LEU A 486 -13.26 -26.88 10.39
N THR A 487 -12.49 -26.78 11.47
CA THR A 487 -11.13 -27.30 11.54
C THR A 487 -11.10 -28.82 11.38
N GLN A 488 -11.98 -29.56 12.03
CA GLN A 488 -12.05 -31.01 11.89
C GLN A 488 -12.38 -31.43 10.45
N PHE A 489 -13.41 -30.84 9.82
CA PHE A 489 -13.75 -31.11 8.42
C PHE A 489 -12.57 -30.83 7.48
N PHE A 490 -11.89 -29.70 7.69
CA PHE A 490 -10.73 -29.34 6.89
C PHE A 490 -9.58 -30.35 7.04
N MET A 491 -9.31 -30.81 8.27
CA MET A 491 -8.22 -31.74 8.55
C MET A 491 -8.49 -33.16 8.02
N ILE A 492 -9.75 -33.60 7.93
CA ILE A 492 -10.12 -34.87 7.29
C ILE A 492 -9.67 -34.88 5.82
N GLY A 493 -9.96 -33.80 5.09
CA GLY A 493 -9.53 -33.62 3.70
C GLY A 493 -8.02 -33.42 3.51
N GLN A 494 -7.26 -33.13 4.58
CA GLN A 494 -5.80 -33.13 4.54
C GLN A 494 -5.20 -34.53 4.72
N ARG A 495 -5.90 -35.44 5.41
CA ARG A 495 -5.46 -36.82 5.63
C ARG A 495 -5.75 -37.72 4.43
N ASP A 496 -6.87 -37.48 3.77
CA ASP A 496 -7.26 -38.19 2.55
C ASP A 496 -7.94 -37.21 1.57
N PRO A 497 -7.31 -36.91 0.42
CA PRO A 497 -7.88 -36.03 -0.61
C PRO A 497 -9.24 -36.49 -1.12
N SER A 498 -9.54 -37.79 -1.06
CA SER A 498 -10.81 -38.38 -1.50
C SER A 498 -11.98 -38.01 -0.57
N ASN A 499 -11.67 -37.60 0.66
CA ASN A 499 -12.61 -37.21 1.71
C ASN A 499 -12.61 -35.69 1.96
N ARG A 500 -12.23 -34.90 0.95
CA ARG A 500 -12.15 -33.43 1.07
C ARG A 500 -13.53 -32.80 1.04
N TYR A 501 -13.92 -32.20 2.17
CA TYR A 501 -15.15 -31.43 2.29
C TYR A 501 -15.06 -30.11 1.51
N SER A 502 -16.04 -29.86 0.65
CA SER A 502 -16.28 -28.54 0.06
C SER A 502 -16.88 -27.58 1.10
N ALA A 503 -16.92 -26.28 0.79
CA ALA A 503 -17.58 -25.32 1.67
C ALA A 503 -19.07 -25.63 1.87
N LYS A 504 -19.71 -26.23 0.87
CA LYS A 504 -21.11 -26.66 0.93
C LYS A 504 -21.28 -27.87 1.86
N ASP A 505 -20.40 -28.86 1.75
CA ASP A 505 -20.43 -30.03 2.64
C ASP A 505 -20.19 -29.65 4.11
N MET A 506 -19.28 -28.70 4.35
CA MET A 506 -19.05 -28.16 5.69
C MET A 506 -20.26 -27.40 6.23
N LEU A 507 -20.98 -26.67 5.37
CA LEU A 507 -22.21 -25.98 5.75
C LEU A 507 -23.32 -26.96 6.10
N ASP A 508 -23.48 -28.01 5.29
CA ASP A 508 -24.52 -29.02 5.50
C ASP A 508 -24.23 -29.85 6.77
N GLY A 509 -22.97 -30.18 7.05
CA GLY A 509 -22.57 -30.78 8.33
C GLY A 509 -22.84 -29.87 9.54
N LEU A 510 -22.69 -28.55 9.40
CA LEU A 510 -23.06 -27.61 10.48
C LEU A 510 -24.58 -27.52 10.69
N LYS A 511 -25.39 -27.69 9.63
CA LYS A 511 -26.85 -27.75 9.74
C LYS A 511 -27.30 -29.02 10.47
N GLU A 512 -26.69 -30.16 10.15
CA GLU A 512 -26.95 -31.44 10.83
C GLU A 512 -26.64 -31.34 12.33
N MET A 513 -25.57 -30.65 12.72
CA MET A 513 -25.25 -30.39 14.13
C MET A 513 -26.28 -29.48 14.83
N VAL A 514 -26.99 -28.61 14.10
CA VAL A 514 -28.11 -27.83 14.67
C VAL A 514 -29.34 -28.71 14.82
N GLU A 515 -29.62 -29.59 13.86
CA GLU A 515 -30.70 -30.59 13.95
C GLU A 515 -30.48 -31.53 15.16
N ASN A 516 -29.22 -31.86 15.46
CA ASN A 516 -28.83 -32.65 16.63
C ASN A 516 -28.72 -31.85 17.94
N ASN A 517 -29.15 -30.58 17.97
CA ASN A 517 -29.07 -29.66 19.12
C ASN A 517 -27.65 -29.43 19.68
N GLU A 518 -26.61 -29.71 18.89
CA GLU A 518 -25.22 -29.48 19.30
C GLU A 518 -24.77 -28.04 19.05
N LEU A 519 -25.43 -27.33 18.13
CA LEU A 519 -25.22 -25.93 17.79
C LEU A 519 -26.56 -25.19 17.76
N THR A 520 -26.51 -23.86 17.93
CA THR A 520 -27.68 -23.02 17.72
C THR A 520 -27.75 -22.55 16.27
N ALA A 521 -28.96 -22.41 15.72
CA ALA A 521 -29.17 -21.93 14.35
C ALA A 521 -28.50 -20.56 14.09
N GLU A 522 -28.48 -19.69 15.10
CA GLU A 522 -27.82 -18.37 15.04
C GLU A 522 -26.28 -18.43 14.95
N ALA A 523 -25.69 -19.60 15.22
CA ALA A 523 -24.25 -19.83 15.13
C ALA A 523 -23.81 -20.29 13.74
N ILE A 524 -24.74 -20.70 12.86
CA ILE A 524 -24.41 -21.14 11.50
C ILE A 524 -23.91 -19.94 10.67
N PRO A 525 -22.67 -19.99 10.14
CA PRO A 525 -22.16 -18.97 9.25
C PRO A 525 -22.70 -19.14 7.83
N SER A 526 -22.70 -18.06 7.05
CA SER A 526 -23.03 -18.14 5.62
C SER A 526 -21.99 -18.97 4.86
N LEU A 527 -22.40 -19.56 3.72
CA LEU A 527 -21.50 -20.32 2.84
C LEU A 527 -20.24 -19.52 2.49
N LYS A 528 -20.40 -18.25 2.09
CA LYS A 528 -19.31 -17.30 1.80
C LYS A 528 -18.37 -17.08 2.98
N THR A 529 -18.88 -17.15 4.20
CA THR A 529 -18.04 -17.04 5.41
C THR A 529 -17.19 -18.30 5.60
N ILE A 530 -17.73 -19.48 5.30
CA ILE A 530 -16.99 -20.76 5.34
C ILE A 530 -15.92 -20.80 4.26
N GLU A 531 -16.23 -20.41 3.02
CA GLU A 531 -15.25 -20.30 1.93
C GLU A 531 -14.07 -19.40 2.31
N ASN A 532 -14.38 -18.19 2.80
CA ASN A 532 -13.37 -17.25 3.28
C ASN A 532 -12.56 -17.81 4.47
N TRP A 533 -13.20 -18.57 5.35
CA TRP A 533 -12.53 -19.23 6.47
C TRP A 533 -11.57 -20.32 5.97
N ILE A 534 -11.98 -21.18 5.04
CA ILE A 534 -11.15 -22.23 4.43
C ILE A 534 -9.91 -21.62 3.80
N THR A 535 -10.05 -20.54 3.01
CA THR A 535 -8.91 -19.86 2.38
C THR A 535 -7.90 -19.35 3.41
N ARG A 536 -8.40 -18.71 4.49
CA ARG A 536 -7.55 -18.17 5.57
C ARG A 536 -6.89 -19.28 6.37
N PHE A 537 -7.66 -20.29 6.78
CA PHE A 537 -7.18 -21.40 7.60
C PHE A 537 -6.17 -22.26 6.85
N SER A 538 -6.41 -22.54 5.57
CA SER A 538 -5.45 -23.19 4.68
C SER A 538 -4.13 -22.40 4.60
N SER A 539 -4.19 -21.08 4.43
CA SER A 539 -2.98 -20.24 4.42
C SER A 539 -2.23 -20.23 5.76
N GLN A 540 -2.95 -20.29 6.89
CA GLN A 540 -2.36 -20.29 8.23
C GLN A 540 -1.74 -21.66 8.56
N SER A 541 -2.45 -22.74 8.28
CA SER A 541 -1.97 -24.11 8.45
C SER A 541 -0.72 -24.39 7.61
N LYS A 542 -0.66 -23.89 6.35
CA LYS A 542 0.55 -23.94 5.51
C LYS A 542 1.75 -23.22 6.15
N LYS A 543 1.50 -22.13 6.90
CA LYS A 543 2.54 -21.38 7.61
C LYS A 543 3.04 -22.14 8.84
N GLU A 544 2.13 -22.67 9.65
CA GLU A 544 2.45 -23.43 10.87
C GLU A 544 3.16 -24.75 10.56
N HIS A 545 2.75 -25.48 9.52
CA HIS A 545 3.45 -26.70 9.07
C HIS A 545 4.86 -26.40 8.54
N ALA A 546 5.06 -25.26 7.87
CA ALA A 546 6.39 -24.85 7.44
C ALA A 546 7.29 -24.44 8.60
N GLU A 547 6.71 -23.93 9.70
CA GLU A 547 7.43 -23.62 10.95
C GLU A 547 7.83 -24.91 11.69
N GLN A 548 6.94 -25.91 11.81
CA GLN A 548 7.22 -27.20 12.47
C GLN A 548 8.25 -28.08 11.74
N PHE A 549 8.25 -28.08 10.41
CA PHE A 549 9.22 -28.81 9.58
C PHE A 549 10.67 -28.40 9.90
N LEU A 550 10.89 -27.13 10.25
CA LEU A 550 12.22 -26.60 10.55
C LEU A 550 12.67 -26.84 12.00
N GLU A 551 11.75 -27.23 12.90
CA GLU A 551 12.09 -27.64 14.27
C GLU A 551 12.47 -29.12 14.35
N GLN A 552 12.14 -29.93 13.34
CA GLN A 552 12.48 -31.37 13.29
C GLN A 552 13.77 -31.67 12.52
N ASP A 553 14.28 -30.73 11.73
CA ASP A 553 15.54 -30.84 10.96
C ASP A 553 16.69 -29.97 11.58
N LEU A 554 16.57 -29.58 12.85
CA LEU A 554 17.63 -29.08 13.74
C LEU A 554 17.89 -30.13 14.81
#